data_AF-A0A3S5BPA5-F1
#
_entry.id   AF-A0A3S5BPA5-F1
#
_cell.length_a   1.000
_cell.length_b   1.000
_cell.length_c   1.000
_cell.angle_alpha   90.00
_cell.angle_beta   90.00
_cell.angle_gamma   90.00
#
_symmetry.space_group_name_H-M   'P 1'
#
loop_
_entity.id
_entity.type
_entity.pdbx_description
1 polymer ?
#
loop_
_entity_poly.entity_id
_entity_poly.type
_entity_poly.pdbx_seq_one_letter_code
_entity_poly.pdbx_strand_id
1 'polypeptide(L)'
;MALMGRNLTLDHLEICFSYLTASLASSYDHVNSRSLVVELMTHPGWPLSPGDAGCCHLTGADAFSQSLDRLHELHLLTSYDFAHFLSSRGISIVNFSDL
;
A
#
# COMPACT_ATOMS: atom_id res chain seq x y z
N MET A 1 5.76 0.81 11.66
CA MET A 1 6.52 0.63 10.41
C MET A 1 5.77 1.36 9.32
N ALA A 2 6.41 2.25 8.56
CA ALA A 2 5.75 2.93 7.43
C ALA A 2 5.94 2.08 6.17
N LEU A 3 4.86 1.79 5.45
CA LEU A 3 4.86 1.01 4.21
C LEU A 3 5.14 1.84 2.95
N MET A 4 5.57 3.09 3.09
CA MET A 4 5.74 3.99 1.94
C MET A 4 7.12 3.86 1.29
N GLY A 5 7.14 4.14 -0.01
CA GLY A 5 8.31 4.17 -0.85
C GLY A 5 9.02 2.83 -0.90
N ARG A 6 10.34 2.85 -0.72
CA ARG A 6 11.17 1.61 -0.71
C ARG A 6 10.80 0.63 0.40
N ASN A 7 10.06 1.08 1.41
CA ASN A 7 9.58 0.21 2.47
C ASN A 7 8.30 -0.55 2.09
N LEU A 8 7.68 -0.24 0.94
CA LEU A 8 6.61 -1.08 0.40
C LEU A 8 7.25 -2.35 -0.17
N THR A 9 7.34 -3.41 0.62
CA THR A 9 7.87 -4.72 0.21
C THR A 9 6.89 -5.82 0.62
N LEU A 10 6.97 -6.98 -0.04
CA LEU A 10 6.12 -8.12 0.33
C LEU A 10 6.36 -8.56 1.78
N ASP A 11 7.61 -8.52 2.25
CA ASP A 11 7.95 -8.88 3.63
C ASP A 11 7.33 -7.91 4.64
N HIS A 12 7.39 -6.60 4.38
CA HIS A 12 6.78 -5.61 5.26
C HIS A 12 5.25 -5.68 5.21
N LEU A 13 4.66 -5.96 4.05
CA LEU A 13 3.23 -6.21 3.91
C LEU A 13 2.81 -7.44 4.71
N GLU A 14 3.59 -8.52 4.65
CA GLU A 14 3.34 -9.74 5.43
C GLU A 14 3.32 -9.47 6.93
N ILE A 15 4.34 -8.76 7.41
CA ILE A 15 4.43 -8.37 8.80
C ILE A 15 3.21 -7.53 9.18
N CYS A 16 2.88 -6.51 8.38
CA CYS A 16 1.77 -5.61 8.66
C CYS A 16 0.42 -6.33 8.70
N PHE A 17 0.11 -7.16 7.71
CA PHE A 17 -1.14 -7.90 7.65
C PHE A 17 -1.26 -8.95 8.75
N SER A 18 -0.16 -9.61 9.12
CA SER A 18 -0.12 -10.53 10.26
C SER A 18 -0.44 -9.81 11.57
N TYR A 19 0.13 -8.61 11.79
CA TYR A 19 -0.18 -7.79 12.95
C TYR A 19 -1.65 -7.37 12.98
N LEU A 20 -2.20 -6.87 11.86
CA LEU A 20 -3.60 -6.45 11.79
C LEU A 20 -4.54 -7.61 12.12
N THR A 21 -4.28 -8.79 11.55
CA THR A 21 -5.07 -10.00 11.80
C THR A 21 -5.01 -10.41 13.27
N ALA A 22 -3.82 -10.43 13.87
CA ALA A 22 -3.64 -10.80 15.27
C ALA A 22 -4.28 -9.79 16.24
N SER A 23 -4.12 -8.48 16.00
CA SER A 23 -4.68 -7.41 16.83
C SER A 23 -6.21 -7.38 16.80
N LEU A 24 -6.81 -7.78 15.69
CA LEU A 24 -8.27 -7.84 15.57
C LEU A 24 -8.84 -9.14 16.12
N ALA A 25 -8.12 -10.25 15.99
CA ALA A 25 -8.50 -11.53 16.61
C ALA A 25 -8.57 -11.43 18.14
N SER A 26 -7.70 -10.64 18.78
CA SER A 26 -7.75 -10.42 20.23
C SER A 26 -8.84 -9.45 20.69
N SER A 27 -9.41 -8.66 19.77
CA SER A 27 -10.45 -7.67 20.07
C SER A 27 -11.87 -8.18 19.77
N TYR A 28 -12.00 -9.33 19.09
CA TYR A 28 -13.27 -9.92 18.67
C TYR A 28 -13.61 -11.15 19.52
N ASP A 29 -14.10 -10.91 20.73
CA ASP A 29 -14.84 -11.92 21.48
C ASP A 29 -16.29 -11.89 20.98
N HIS A 30 -16.66 -12.88 20.17
CA HIS A 30 -18.03 -13.11 19.69
C HIS A 30 -18.62 -12.05 18.73
N VAL A 31 -18.75 -12.40 17.43
CA VAL A 31 -19.87 -12.08 16.50
C VAL A 31 -19.37 -11.96 15.05
N ASN A 32 -19.72 -12.99 14.26
CA ASN A 32 -19.74 -13.06 12.79
C ASN A 32 -18.43 -12.85 12.02
N SER A 33 -18.19 -13.76 11.08
CA SER A 33 -17.15 -13.76 10.04
C SER A 33 -17.18 -12.51 9.15
N ARG A 34 -16.88 -11.35 9.70
CA ARG A 34 -16.75 -10.10 8.94
C ARG A 34 -15.35 -10.03 8.34
N SER A 35 -15.30 -9.81 7.04
CA SER A 35 -14.05 -9.52 6.33
C SER A 35 -13.43 -8.23 6.88
N LEU A 36 -12.13 -8.27 7.17
CA LEU A 36 -11.36 -7.09 7.51
C LEU A 36 -11.10 -6.27 6.24
N VAL A 37 -11.46 -4.99 6.26
CA VAL A 37 -11.15 -4.03 5.20
C VAL A 37 -10.03 -3.12 5.69
N VAL A 38 -9.00 -2.96 4.85
CA VAL A 38 -7.83 -2.10 5.12
C VAL A 38 -7.58 -1.23 3.90
N GLU A 39 -7.34 0.06 4.12
CA GLU A 39 -6.90 0.98 3.09
C GLU A 39 -5.36 1.04 3.07
N LEU A 40 -4.77 0.79 1.90
CA LEU A 40 -3.32 0.89 1.68
C LEU A 40 -3.00 2.14 0.87
N MET A 41 -2.50 3.18 1.55
CA MET A 41 -2.09 4.43 0.92
C MET A 41 -0.75 4.26 0.16
N THR A 42 -0.75 4.60 -1.12
CA THR A 42 0.43 4.50 -2.01
C THR A 42 0.51 5.72 -2.94
N HIS A 43 1.69 5.95 -3.51
CA HIS A 43 2.02 7.02 -4.46
C HIS A 43 2.77 6.47 -5.69
N PRO A 44 2.28 5.43 -6.37
CA PRO A 44 3.00 4.83 -7.50
C PRO A 44 3.21 5.83 -8.63
N GLY A 45 4.35 5.73 -9.31
CA GLY A 45 4.62 6.49 -10.53
C GLY A 45 6.09 6.67 -10.82
N TRP A 46 6.38 7.30 -11.96
CA TRP A 46 7.74 7.70 -12.29
C TRP A 46 8.19 8.89 -11.41
N PRO A 47 9.49 9.00 -11.11
CA PRO A 47 10.04 10.17 -10.44
C PRO A 47 9.73 11.42 -11.25
N LEU A 48 9.28 12.47 -10.56
CA LEU A 48 9.03 13.77 -11.18
C LEU A 48 10.33 14.56 -11.32
N SER A 49 10.42 15.39 -12.34
CA SER A 49 11.49 16.39 -12.44
C SER A 49 11.24 17.53 -11.45
N PRO A 50 12.27 18.27 -11.00
CA PRO A 50 12.09 19.40 -10.09
C PRO A 50 11.13 20.49 -10.61
N GLY A 51 11.03 20.64 -11.94
CA GLY A 51 10.15 21.59 -12.60
C GLY A 51 8.73 21.08 -12.87
N ASP A 52 8.45 19.79 -12.63
CA ASP A 52 7.11 19.25 -12.77
C ASP A 52 6.23 19.75 -11.62
N ALA A 53 4.94 19.97 -11.92
CA ALA A 53 3.97 20.30 -10.89
C ALA A 53 3.83 19.12 -9.92
N GLY A 54 4.20 19.35 -8.66
CA GLY A 54 3.93 18.42 -7.56
C GLY A 54 2.51 18.61 -7.01
N CYS A 55 2.31 18.21 -5.74
CA CYS A 55 1.04 18.41 -5.04
C CYS A 55 0.63 19.90 -4.97
N CYS A 56 1.60 20.83 -4.97
CA CYS A 56 1.35 22.26 -5.05
C CYS A 56 2.09 22.87 -6.26
N HIS A 57 1.33 23.57 -7.11
CA HIS A 57 1.83 24.20 -8.34
C HIS A 57 2.87 25.31 -8.08
N LEU A 58 2.90 25.87 -6.87
CA LEU A 58 3.85 26.93 -6.48
C LEU A 58 5.20 26.38 -5.98
N THR A 59 5.27 25.11 -5.56
CA THR A 59 6.45 24.54 -4.90
C THR A 59 7.14 23.43 -5.70
N GLY A 60 6.62 23.06 -6.87
CA GLY A 60 7.14 21.94 -7.66
C GLY A 60 7.00 20.58 -6.96
N ALA A 61 7.61 19.56 -7.53
CA ALA A 61 7.66 18.21 -6.94
C ALA A 61 8.48 18.22 -5.63
N ASP A 62 7.96 17.58 -4.57
CA ASP A 62 8.72 17.41 -3.33
C ASP A 62 9.79 16.30 -3.46
N ALA A 63 10.63 16.15 -2.43
CA ALA A 63 11.73 15.18 -2.45
C ALA A 63 11.25 13.73 -2.64
N PHE A 64 10.09 13.38 -2.11
CA PHE A 64 9.51 12.05 -2.29
C PHE A 64 9.02 11.85 -3.73
N SER A 65 8.34 12.86 -4.29
CA SER A 65 7.84 12.86 -5.67
C SER A 65 8.95 12.72 -6.72
N GLN A 66 10.13 13.27 -6.43
CA GLN A 66 11.32 13.16 -7.28
C GLN A 66 12.13 11.86 -7.06
N SER A 67 11.75 11.03 -6.09
CA SER A 67 12.53 9.86 -5.72
C SER A 67 12.12 8.59 -6.47
N LEU A 68 13.03 7.62 -6.50
CA LEU A 68 12.78 6.28 -7.06
C LEU A 68 11.79 5.47 -6.21
N ASP A 69 11.39 5.97 -5.04
CA ASP A 69 10.44 5.33 -4.15
C ASP A 69 9.08 5.14 -4.83
N ARG A 70 8.63 6.12 -5.61
CA ARG A 70 7.39 6.00 -6.38
C ARG A 70 7.47 4.94 -7.47
N LEU A 71 8.65 4.81 -8.09
CA LEU A 71 8.89 3.80 -9.13
C LEU A 71 8.94 2.40 -8.51
N HIS A 72 9.55 2.29 -7.34
CA HIS A 72 9.55 1.06 -6.55
C HIS A 72 8.12 0.62 -6.20
N GLU A 73 7.29 1.53 -5.69
CA GLU A 73 5.88 1.22 -5.42
C GLU A 73 5.13 0.80 -6.69
N LEU A 74 5.32 1.52 -7.81
CA LEU A 74 4.70 1.18 -9.09
C LEU A 74 5.08 -0.24 -9.54
N HIS A 75 6.38 -0.57 -9.50
CA HIS A 75 6.85 -1.91 -9.88
C HIS A 75 6.28 -3.00 -8.98
N LEU A 76 6.24 -2.79 -7.66
CA LEU A 76 5.66 -3.78 -6.76
C LEU A 76 4.17 -3.98 -7.03
N LEU A 77 3.38 -2.90 -7.07
CA LEU A 77 1.91 -2.96 -7.19
C LEU A 77 1.44 -3.55 -8.53
N THR A 78 2.29 -3.48 -9.56
CA THR A 78 2.04 -4.08 -10.88
C THR A 78 2.73 -5.43 -11.09
N SER A 79 3.48 -5.92 -10.09
CA SER A 79 4.21 -7.18 -10.20
C SER A 79 3.31 -8.40 -10.10
N TYR A 80 3.72 -9.48 -10.79
CA TYR A 80 3.12 -10.79 -10.62
C TYR A 80 3.22 -11.27 -9.17
N ASP A 81 4.36 -11.00 -8.50
CA ASP A 81 4.60 -11.46 -7.14
C ASP A 81 3.62 -10.83 -6.14
N PHE A 82 3.26 -9.55 -6.32
CA PHE A 82 2.25 -8.90 -5.50
C PHE A 82 0.85 -9.48 -5.74
N ALA A 83 0.47 -9.70 -7.00
CA ALA A 83 -0.81 -10.36 -7.31
C ALA A 83 -0.89 -11.78 -6.70
N HIS A 84 0.18 -12.56 -6.84
CA HIS A 84 0.30 -13.88 -6.24
C HIS A 84 0.25 -13.82 -4.71
N PHE A 85 0.97 -12.86 -4.11
CA PHE A 85 0.98 -12.63 -2.66
C PHE A 85 -0.42 -12.39 -2.10
N LEU A 86 -1.24 -11.56 -2.76
CA LEU A 86 -2.63 -11.29 -2.36
C LEU A 86 -3.49 -12.54 -2.50
N SER A 87 -3.42 -13.21 -3.67
CA SER A 87 -4.20 -14.40 -3.96
C SER A 87 -3.89 -15.54 -2.99
N SER A 88 -2.61 -15.77 -2.65
CA SER A 88 -2.21 -16.86 -1.74
C SER A 88 -2.69 -16.64 -0.30
N ARG A 89 -3.12 -15.41 0.03
CA ARG A 89 -3.61 -15.00 1.36
C ARG A 89 -5.11 -14.76 1.40
N GLY A 90 -5.82 -15.02 0.29
CA GLY A 90 -7.25 -14.74 0.19
C GLY A 90 -7.58 -13.25 0.32
N ILE A 91 -6.63 -12.36 0.03
CA ILE A 91 -6.84 -10.92 0.07
C ILE A 91 -7.44 -10.49 -1.27
N SER A 92 -8.57 -9.80 -1.20
CA SER A 92 -9.23 -9.21 -2.37
C SER A 92 -9.00 -7.71 -2.39
N ILE A 93 -8.67 -7.17 -3.56
CA ILE A 93 -8.69 -5.72 -3.79
C ILE A 93 -10.13 -5.33 -4.12
N VAL A 94 -10.65 -4.33 -3.41
CA VAL A 94 -11.99 -3.78 -3.62
C VAL A 94 -11.91 -2.28 -3.85
N ASN A 95 -12.84 -1.73 -4.64
CA ASN A 95 -12.98 -0.28 -4.74
C ASN A 95 -13.80 0.23 -3.56
N PHE A 96 -13.64 1.51 -3.23
CA PHE A 96 -14.46 2.16 -2.20
C PHE A 96 -15.96 2.11 -2.52
N SER A 97 -16.33 2.07 -3.81
CA SER A 97 -17.73 1.90 -4.26
C SER A 97 -18.34 0.53 -3.94
N ASP A 98 -17.50 -0.46 -3.65
CA ASP A 98 -17.90 -1.86 -3.44
C ASP A 98 -17.97 -2.21 -1.94
N LEU A 99 -17.74 -1.22 -1.06
CA LEU A 99 -17.86 -1.29 0.40
C LEU A 99 -19.24 -0.83 0.88
#